data_AF-A0A7K6T1C2-F1
#
_entry.id   AF-A0A7K6T1C2-F1
#
_cell.length_a   1.000
_cell.length_b   1.000
_cell.length_c   1.000
_cell.angle_alpha   90.00
_cell.angle_beta   90.00
_cell.angle_gamma   90.00
#
_symmetry.space_group_name_H-M   'P 1'
#
loop_
_entity.id
_entity.type
_entity.pdbx_description
1 polymer ?
#
loop_
_entity_poly.entity_id
_entity_poly.type
_entity_poly.pdbx_seq_one_letter_code
_entity_poly.pdbx_strand_id
1 'polypeptide(L)'
;FPPAMAEELSDLLREFDEVMEDFERGPACQYEQHLEELKRKAGHSVYDSGIDELKSTSTSPGSSLNSSKEDLNTPASAYPPTAKLGDTQELEEFIADLDKALE
;
A
#
# COMPACT_ATOMS: atom_id res chain seq x y z
N PHE A 1 35.16 12.76 33.34
CA PHE A 1 33.89 12.02 33.17
C PHE A 1 33.81 10.94 34.23
N PRO A 2 32.67 10.75 34.90
CA PRO A 2 32.50 9.64 35.83
C PRO A 2 32.62 8.32 35.04
N PRO A 3 33.35 7.31 35.53
CA PRO A 3 33.55 6.05 34.83
C PRO A 3 32.23 5.32 34.54
N ALA A 4 31.23 5.48 35.40
CA ALA A 4 29.89 4.89 35.22
C ALA A 4 29.17 5.39 33.95
N MET A 5 29.34 6.67 33.59
CA MET A 5 28.72 7.24 32.38
C MET A 5 29.38 6.74 31.09
N ALA A 6 30.66 6.38 31.16
CA ALA A 6 31.41 5.88 30.02
C ALA A 6 31.03 4.42 29.70
N GLU A 7 30.82 3.60 30.74
CA GLU A 7 30.31 2.23 30.60
C GLU A 7 28.88 2.22 30.04
N GLU A 8 27.98 3.06 30.59
CA GLU A 8 26.59 3.15 30.10
C GLU A 8 26.52 3.59 28.62
N LEU A 9 27.36 4.55 28.22
CA LEU A 9 27.46 4.95 26.81
C LEU A 9 28.03 3.82 25.94
N SER A 10 29.02 3.07 26.43
CA SER A 10 29.59 1.94 25.71
C SER A 10 28.58 0.80 25.53
N ASP A 11 27.78 0.51 26.55
CA ASP A 11 26.73 -0.50 26.49
C ASP A 11 25.62 -0.08 25.52
N LEU A 12 25.19 1.20 25.55
CA LEU A 12 24.20 1.75 24.62
C LEU A 12 24.67 1.68 23.16
N LEU A 13 25.92 2.04 22.88
CA LEU A 13 26.48 1.98 21.53
C LEU A 13 26.56 0.54 21.02
N ARG A 14 26.89 -0.42 21.90
CA ARG A 14 26.90 -1.85 21.55
C ARG A 14 25.50 -2.36 21.20
N GLU A 15 24.49 -1.99 21.99
CA GLU A 15 23.09 -2.36 21.68
C GLU A 15 22.62 -1.75 20.36
N PHE A 16 23.03 -0.52 20.06
CA PHE A 16 22.69 0.14 18.80
C PHE A 16 23.29 -0.60 17.59
N ASP A 17 24.57 -0.98 17.66
CA ASP A 17 25.24 -1.72 16.59
C ASP A 17 24.58 -3.09 16.36
N GLU A 18 24.21 -3.80 17.43
CA GLU A 18 23.50 -5.08 17.35
C GLU A 18 22.14 -4.94 16.64
N VAL A 19 21.37 -3.90 16.97
CA VAL A 19 20.09 -3.62 16.31
C VAL A 19 20.27 -3.28 14.83
N MET A 20 21.31 -2.51 14.48
CA MET A 20 21.62 -2.17 13.09
C MET A 20 22.00 -3.41 12.28
N GLU A 21 22.83 -4.30 12.84
CA GLU A 21 23.17 -5.59 12.22
C GLU A 21 21.93 -6.46 11.98
N ASP A 22 20.98 -6.48 12.92
CA ASP A 22 19.71 -7.19 12.77
C ASP A 22 18.85 -6.64 11.63
N PHE A 23 18.84 -5.32 11.42
CA PHE A 23 18.17 -4.70 10.27
C PHE A 23 18.82 -5.07 8.94
N GLU A 24 20.15 -5.10 8.88
CA GLU A 24 20.90 -5.49 7.68
C GLU A 24 20.75 -6.99 7.37
N ARG A 25 20.68 -7.82 8.41
CA ARG A 25 20.52 -9.28 8.32
C ARG A 25 19.06 -9.71 8.13
N GLY A 26 18.12 -8.80 8.35
CA GLY A 26 16.70 -9.00 8.16
C GLY A 26 16.37 -9.48 6.74
N PRO A 27 15.26 -10.22 6.54
CA PRO A 27 14.86 -10.65 5.21
C PRO A 27 14.73 -9.43 4.30
N ALA A 28 15.45 -9.42 3.17
CA ALA A 28 15.31 -8.39 2.15
C ALA A 28 13.83 -8.15 1.90
N CYS A 29 13.42 -6.89 2.06
CA CYS A 29 12.03 -6.43 2.10
C CYS A 29 11.14 -7.28 1.19
N GLN A 30 10.33 -8.18 1.77
CA GLN A 30 9.37 -9.02 1.03
C GLN A 30 8.41 -8.19 0.18
N TYR A 31 8.32 -6.90 0.49
CA TYR A 31 7.70 -5.86 -0.31
C TYR A 31 8.18 -5.84 -1.77
N GLU A 32 9.47 -5.99 -2.04
CA GLU A 32 10.02 -5.99 -3.41
C GLU A 32 9.47 -7.19 -4.21
N GLN A 33 9.44 -8.37 -3.58
CA GLN A 33 8.87 -9.57 -4.18
C GLN A 33 7.36 -9.43 -4.42
N HIS A 34 6.63 -8.88 -3.45
CA HIS A 34 5.20 -8.59 -3.59
C HIS A 34 4.93 -7.54 -4.69
N LEU A 35 5.80 -6.55 -4.85
CA LEU A 35 5.71 -5.52 -5.88
C LEU A 35 5.92 -6.11 -7.27
N GLU A 36 6.90 -6.99 -7.44
CA GLU A 36 7.13 -7.71 -8.69
C GLU A 36 5.98 -8.64 -9.06
N GLU A 37 5.37 -9.33 -8.10
CA GLU A 37 4.13 -10.08 -8.34
C GLU A 37 2.97 -9.17 -8.76
N LEU A 38 2.82 -7.99 -8.13
CA LEU A 38 1.78 -7.03 -8.48
C LEU A 38 1.95 -6.51 -9.91
N LYS A 39 3.18 -6.15 -10.29
CA LYS A 39 3.53 -5.71 -11.64
C LYS A 39 3.25 -6.79 -12.68
N ARG A 40 3.58 -8.05 -12.37
CA ARG A 40 3.29 -9.19 -13.25
C ARG A 40 1.79 -9.39 -13.48
N LYS A 41 0.97 -9.40 -12.42
CA LYS A 41 -0.49 -9.56 -12.60
C LYS A 41 -1.14 -8.38 -13.30
N ALA A 42 -0.65 -7.16 -13.08
CA ALA A 42 -1.12 -5.98 -13.78
C ALA A 42 -0.75 -6.01 -15.27
N GLY A 43 0.47 -6.46 -15.60
CA GLY A 43 0.95 -6.59 -16.98
C GLY A 43 0.36 -7.78 -17.75
N HIS A 44 0.02 -8.88 -17.06
CA HIS A 44 -0.58 -10.06 -17.68
C HIS A 44 -2.09 -9.92 -17.92
N SER A 45 -2.76 -8.97 -17.27
CA SER A 45 -4.21 -8.74 -17.46
C SER A 45 -4.57 -8.04 -18.79
N VAL A 46 -3.59 -7.54 -19.56
CA VAL A 46 -3.88 -6.70 -20.76
C VAL A 46 -3.75 -7.49 -22.07
N TYR A 47 -3.13 -8.66 -22.07
CA TYR A 47 -2.92 -9.46 -23.30
C TYR A 47 -2.93 -10.97 -23.02
N ASP A 48 -4.12 -11.54 -22.80
CA ASP A 48 -4.42 -12.89 -23.29
C ASP A 48 -5.94 -13.07 -23.44
N SER A 49 -6.31 -13.55 -24.62
CA SER A 49 -7.61 -14.11 -25.00
C SER A 49 -8.75 -13.13 -25.27
N GLY A 50 -8.80 -12.70 -26.53
CA GLY A 50 -10.02 -12.28 -27.18
C GLY A 50 -11.08 -13.39 -27.17
N ILE A 51 -12.32 -12.95 -26.96
CA ILE A 51 -13.59 -13.52 -27.44
C ILE A 51 -13.70 -15.04 -27.63
N ASP A 52 -14.51 -15.68 -26.77
CA ASP A 52 -15.42 -16.73 -27.24
C ASP A 52 -16.75 -16.63 -26.48
N GLU A 53 -17.73 -15.96 -27.09
CA GLU A 53 -19.12 -15.93 -26.64
C GLU A 53 -19.78 -17.29 -26.89
N LEU A 54 -19.52 -18.31 -26.08
CA LEU A 54 -20.29 -19.56 -26.18
C LEU A 54 -20.63 -20.16 -24.81
N LYS A 55 -21.77 -19.70 -24.29
CA LYS A 55 -22.86 -20.54 -23.75
C LYS A 55 -22.45 -21.96 -23.34
N SER A 56 -21.85 -22.11 -22.16
CA SER A 56 -21.77 -23.40 -21.48
C SER A 56 -22.72 -23.41 -20.30
N THR A 57 -23.97 -23.73 -20.63
CA THR A 57 -24.94 -24.29 -19.69
C THR A 57 -24.46 -25.68 -19.26
N SER A 58 -23.76 -25.79 -18.14
CA SER A 58 -23.77 -27.04 -17.37
C SER A 58 -23.67 -26.73 -15.88
N THR A 59 -24.84 -26.84 -15.27
CA THR A 59 -25.11 -26.89 -13.85
C THR A 59 -24.06 -27.69 -13.07
N SER A 60 -23.35 -27.04 -12.15
CA SER A 60 -22.75 -27.72 -11.00
C SER A 60 -23.80 -27.71 -9.87
N PRO A 61 -24.36 -28.86 -9.46
CA PRO A 61 -25.36 -28.92 -8.41
C PRO A 61 -24.64 -28.99 -7.07
N GLY A 62 -24.30 -27.85 -6.46
CA GLY A 62 -23.58 -27.94 -5.18
C GLY A 62 -23.23 -26.68 -4.42
N SER A 63 -23.66 -25.48 -4.82
CA SER A 63 -23.41 -24.29 -3.99
C SER A 63 -24.71 -23.60 -3.65
N SER A 64 -25.26 -23.99 -2.49
CA SER A 64 -26.23 -23.19 -1.75
C SER A 64 -25.52 -21.94 -1.27
N LEU A 65 -25.63 -20.83 -1.99
CA LEU A 65 -25.51 -19.51 -1.38
C LEU A 65 -26.67 -18.64 -1.85
N ASN A 66 -27.24 -18.00 -0.84
CA ASN A 66 -28.47 -17.24 -0.79
C ASN A 66 -28.87 -16.48 -2.06
N SER A 67 -30.17 -16.46 -2.33
CA SER A 67 -30.80 -15.40 -3.12
C SER A 67 -30.64 -14.07 -2.37
N SER A 68 -29.75 -13.21 -2.83
CA SER A 68 -29.91 -11.76 -2.67
C SER A 68 -30.27 -11.19 -4.04
N LYS A 69 -31.54 -10.86 -4.22
CA LYS A 69 -32.03 -10.13 -5.39
C LYS A 69 -31.93 -8.65 -5.06
N GLU A 70 -30.84 -8.00 -5.43
CA GLU A 70 -30.78 -6.54 -5.44
C GLU A 70 -31.25 -6.01 -6.81
N ASP A 71 -32.32 -5.21 -6.79
CA ASP A 71 -32.89 -4.58 -7.98
C ASP A 71 -32.05 -3.35 -8.38
N LEU A 72 -31.16 -3.53 -9.38
CA LEU A 72 -30.30 -2.47 -9.94
C LEU A 72 -31.04 -1.53 -10.91
N ASN A 73 -32.30 -1.20 -10.61
CA ASN A 73 -33.09 -0.26 -11.41
C ASN A 73 -33.30 1.05 -10.64
N THR A 74 -32.22 1.75 -10.29
CA THR A 74 -32.30 3.20 -10.05
C THR A 74 -31.15 3.90 -10.78
N PRO A 75 -31.44 4.83 -11.71
CA PRO A 75 -30.42 5.65 -12.35
C PRO A 75 -29.98 6.72 -11.35
N ALA A 76 -29.09 6.37 -10.42
CA ALA A 76 -28.50 7.32 -9.49
C ALA A 76 -27.36 8.07 -10.18
N SER A 77 -27.74 9.14 -10.88
CA SER A 77 -26.90 10.31 -11.12
C SER A 77 -26.18 10.71 -9.82
N ALA A 78 -24.90 10.39 -9.69
CA ALA A 78 -24.04 11.02 -8.70
C ALA A 78 -22.59 10.98 -9.20
N TYR A 79 -22.22 12.00 -9.97
CA TYR A 79 -20.83 12.44 -9.96
C TYR A 79 -20.41 12.62 -8.50
N PRO A 80 -19.31 12.01 -8.04
CA PRO A 80 -18.87 12.22 -6.67
C PRO A 80 -18.53 13.71 -6.51
N PRO A 81 -18.94 14.36 -5.41
CA PRO A 81 -18.62 15.75 -5.16
C PRO A 81 -17.10 15.90 -5.10
N THR A 82 -16.56 16.89 -5.79
CA THR A 82 -15.13 17.25 -5.73
C THR A 82 -14.70 17.25 -4.26
N ALA A 83 -13.73 16.39 -3.94
CA ALA A 83 -13.26 16.21 -2.57
C ALA A 83 -12.94 17.58 -1.98
N LYS A 84 -13.64 17.93 -0.90
CA LYS A 84 -13.41 19.16 -0.17
C LYS A 84 -12.13 18.94 0.63
N LEU A 85 -11.01 19.41 0.10
CA LEU A 85 -9.75 19.41 0.82
C LEU A 85 -9.98 20.13 2.16
N GLY A 86 -9.54 19.48 3.24
CA GLY A 86 -9.60 20.06 4.59
C GLY A 86 -8.66 21.25 4.69
N ASP A 87 -8.30 21.62 5.91
CA ASP A 87 -7.30 22.65 6.10
C ASP A 87 -5.94 22.22 5.51
N THR A 88 -5.43 23.01 4.56
CA THR A 88 -4.14 22.78 3.88
C THR A 88 -3.03 23.73 4.37
N GLN A 89 -3.29 24.50 5.42
CA GLN A 89 -2.36 25.54 5.92
C GLN A 89 -0.96 25.01 6.24
N GLU A 90 -0.85 23.84 6.90
CA GLU A 90 0.45 23.24 7.24
C GLU A 90 1.25 22.86 5.99
N LEU A 91 0.57 22.40 4.93
CA LEU A 91 1.20 22.05 3.67
C LEU A 91 1.70 23.30 2.93
N GLU A 92 0.93 24.39 3.00
CA GLU A 92 1.30 25.67 2.40
C GLU A 92 2.52 26.30 3.10
N GLU A 93 2.61 26.19 4.43
CA GLU A 93 3.77 26.66 5.21
C GLU A 93 5.03 25.85 4.89
N PHE A 94 4.92 24.53 4.79
CA PHE A 94 6.04 23.66 4.40
C PHE A 94 6.58 24.00 3.01
N ILE A 95 5.69 24.28 2.04
CA ILE A 95 6.10 24.68 0.68
C ILE A 95 6.82 26.04 0.71
N ALA A 96 6.32 27.01 1.48
CA ALA A 96 6.96 28.32 1.61
C ALA A 96 8.36 28.25 2.24
N ASP A 97 8.53 27.39 3.25
CA ASP A 97 9.84 27.15 3.87
C ASP A 97 10.82 26.47 2.90
N LEU A 98 10.34 25.54 2.07
CA LEU A 98 11.13 24.93 1.00
C LEU A 98 11.57 25.96 -0.05
N ASP A 99 10.66 26.80 -0.53
CA ASP A 99 10.98 27.84 -1.51
C ASP A 99 12.03 28.81 -0.96
N LYS A 100 11.94 29.18 0.32
CA LYS A 100 12.94 30.02 1.00
C LYS A 100 14.29 29.34 1.16
N ALA A 101 14.32 28.03 1.36
CA ALA A 101 15.57 27.26 1.45
C ALA A 101 16.27 27.10 0.09
N LEU A 102 15.55 27.30 -1.01
CA LEU A 102 16.04 27.18 -2.39
C LEU A 102 16.48 28.52 -3.01
N GLU A 103 16.34 29.64 -2.29
CA GLU A 103 16.81 30.99 -2.67
C GLU A 103 18.20 31.30 -2.10
#